data_AF-A0A7K0Q6G5-F1
#
_entry.id   AF-A0A7K0Q6G5-F1
#
_cell.length_a   1.000
_cell.length_b   1.000
_cell.length_c   1.000
_cell.angle_alpha   90.00
_cell.angle_beta   90.00
_cell.angle_gamma   90.00
#
_symmetry.space_group_name_H-M   'P 1'
#
loop_
_entity.id
_entity.type
_entity.pdbx_description
1 polymer ?
#
loop_
_entity_poly.entity_id
_entity_poly.type
_entity_poly.pdbx_seq_one_letter_code
_entity_poly.pdbx_strand_id
1 'polypeptide(L)'
;MSNKHLRIGMVCPYAWDAPGGVRSHVADLAEELRTRGHYVNILAPVDDPSLVSDGEVTNGGKPIAIPYNGSVARLNFGLRATRQVRKW
;
A
#
# COMPACT_ATOMS: atom_id res chain seq x y z
N MET A 1 9.50 13.94 -25.52
CA MET A 1 8.52 13.07 -24.85
C MET A 1 7.66 13.94 -23.94
N SER A 2 6.33 13.88 -24.03
CA SER A 2 5.45 14.67 -23.16
C SER A 2 5.56 14.13 -21.74
N ASN A 3 6.20 14.88 -20.83
CA ASN A 3 6.29 14.50 -19.43
C ASN A 3 4.98 14.88 -18.72
N LYS A 4 3.94 14.05 -18.93
CA LYS A 4 2.63 14.29 -18.35
C LYS A 4 2.69 13.98 -16.86
N HIS A 5 2.38 14.96 -16.02
CA HIS A 5 2.17 14.73 -14.59
C HIS A 5 0.89 13.89 -14.41
N LEU A 6 1.02 12.74 -13.75
CA LEU A 6 -0.06 11.78 -13.52
C LEU A 6 -0.37 11.69 -12.03
N ARG A 7 -1.59 11.23 -11.72
CA ARG A 7 -2.00 10.81 -10.38
C ARG A 7 -2.14 9.29 -10.41
N ILE A 8 -1.30 8.60 -9.65
CA ILE A 8 -1.17 7.15 -9.67
C ILE A 8 -1.57 6.61 -8.30
N GLY A 9 -2.59 5.76 -8.28
CA GLY A 9 -2.93 4.96 -7.11
C GLY A 9 -2.27 3.60 -7.21
N MET A 10 -1.51 3.20 -6.19
CA MET A 10 -0.93 1.87 -6.06
C MET A 10 -1.61 1.12 -4.92
N VAL A 11 -1.77 -0.20 -5.06
CA VAL A 11 -2.36 -1.04 -4.02
C VAL A 11 -1.35 -2.09 -3.59
N CYS A 12 -1.00 -2.11 -2.30
CA CYS A 12 -0.24 -3.19 -1.70
C CYS A 12 -1.20 -4.07 -0.89
N PRO A 13 -1.35 -5.36 -1.21
CA PRO A 13 -2.29 -6.22 -0.48
C PRO A 13 -1.78 -6.64 0.90
N TYR A 14 -0.49 -6.48 1.17
CA TYR A 14 0.17 -6.91 2.40
C TYR A 14 0.35 -5.77 3.40
N ALA A 15 0.38 -6.12 4.69
CA ALA A 15 0.69 -5.20 5.78
C ALA A 15 1.93 -4.35 5.48
N TRP A 16 1.77 -3.03 5.47
CA TRP A 16 2.80 -2.07 5.06
C TRP A 16 3.95 -1.94 6.05
N ASP A 17 3.62 -2.17 7.32
CA ASP A 17 4.48 -2.17 8.50
C ASP A 17 5.16 -3.54 8.74
N ALA A 18 4.95 -4.51 7.86
CA ALA A 18 5.66 -5.79 7.86
C ALA A 18 6.72 -5.85 6.74
N PRO A 19 7.89 -6.46 6.99
CA PRO A 19 8.90 -6.67 5.94
C PRO A 19 8.37 -7.63 4.87
N GLY A 20 8.66 -7.34 3.60
CA GLY A 20 8.28 -8.20 2.48
C GLY A 20 8.70 -7.68 1.11
N GLY A 21 8.94 -8.59 0.18
CA GLY A 21 9.39 -8.26 -1.18
C GLY A 21 8.39 -7.40 -1.96
N VAL A 22 7.09 -7.72 -1.87
CA VAL A 22 6.04 -6.95 -2.56
C VAL A 22 5.92 -5.54 -2.00
N ARG A 23 5.95 -5.38 -0.67
CA ARG A 23 5.95 -4.07 -0.01
C ARG A 23 7.15 -3.24 -0.47
N SER A 24 8.34 -3.83 -0.49
CA SER A 24 9.57 -3.14 -0.90
C SER A 24 9.51 -2.72 -2.37
N HIS A 25 9.08 -3.63 -3.26
CA HIS A 25 8.90 -3.32 -4.67
C HIS A 25 7.90 -2.17 -4.92
N VAL A 26 6.78 -2.15 -4.21
CA VAL A 26 5.79 -1.07 -4.30
C VAL A 26 6.39 0.26 -3.82
N ALA A 27 7.17 0.25 -2.73
CA ALA A 27 7.82 1.45 -2.21
C ALA A 27 8.84 2.01 -3.22
N ASP A 28 9.75 1.17 -3.73
CA ASP A 28 10.79 1.58 -4.68
C ASP A 28 10.17 2.12 -5.98
N LEU A 29 9.12 1.47 -6.49
CA LEU A 29 8.43 1.93 -7.69
C LEU A 29 7.68 3.25 -7.45
N ALA A 30 7.06 3.42 -6.29
CA ALA A 30 6.38 4.68 -5.96
C ALA A 30 7.37 5.84 -5.84
N GLU A 31 8.53 5.61 -5.23
CA GLU A 31 9.61 6.59 -5.14
C GLU A 31 10.13 6.99 -6.52
N GLU A 32 10.41 6.03 -7.40
CA GLU A 32 10.87 6.32 -8.77
C GLU A 32 9.82 7.11 -9.56
N LEU A 33 8.54 6.76 -9.46
CA LEU A 33 7.45 7.49 -10.12
C LEU A 33 7.30 8.92 -9.57
N ARG A 34 7.53 9.14 -8.27
CA ARG A 34 7.56 10.48 -7.66
C ARG A 34 8.75 11.30 -8.14
N THR A 35 9.93 10.69 -8.23
CA THR A 35 11.15 11.32 -8.80
C THR A 35 10.93 11.76 -10.24
N ARG A 36 10.11 11.03 -11.01
CA ARG A 36 9.70 11.42 -12.38
C ARG A 36 8.66 12.55 -12.43
N GLY A 37 8.18 13.03 -11.29
CA GLY A 37 7.24 14.14 -11.17
C GLY A 37 5.77 13.72 -11.05
N HIS A 38 5.46 12.43 -10.91
CA HIS A 38 4.09 11.97 -10.73
C HIS A 38 3.64 12.04 -9.26
N TYR A 39 2.35 12.29 -9.05
CA TYR A 39 1.74 12.11 -7.74
C TYR A 39 1.44 10.62 -7.53
N VAL A 40 1.94 10.03 -6.44
CA VAL A 40 1.72 8.61 -6.12
C VAL A 40 1.28 8.44 -4.68
N ASN A 41 0.13 7.79 -4.49
CA ASN A 41 -0.37 7.38 -3.17
C ASN A 41 -0.61 5.86 -3.15
N ILE A 42 -0.29 5.23 -2.02
CA ILE A 42 -0.35 3.78 -1.86
C ILE A 42 -1.47 3.44 -0.89
N LEU A 43 -2.43 2.61 -1.30
CA LEU A 43 -3.39 2.00 -0.39
C LEU A 43 -2.82 0.65 0.11
N ALA A 44 -2.66 0.52 1.42
CA ALA A 44 -2.15 -0.70 2.03
C ALA A 44 -2.76 -0.96 3.40
N PRO A 45 -2.91 -2.23 3.82
CA PRO A 45 -3.19 -2.55 5.22
C PRO A 45 -2.08 -2.03 6.14
N VAL A 46 -2.46 -1.52 7.31
CA VAL A 46 -1.51 -1.05 8.33
C VAL A 46 -2.00 -1.53 9.69
N ASP A 47 -1.15 -2.21 10.46
CA ASP A 47 -1.46 -2.65 11.82
C ASP A 47 -1.22 -1.52 12.83
N ASP A 48 -0.06 -0.84 12.72
CA ASP A 48 0.29 0.35 13.50
C ASP A 48 0.32 1.62 12.63
N PRO A 49 -0.73 2.47 12.70
CA PRO A 49 -0.80 3.72 11.94
C PRO A 49 0.31 4.73 12.27
N SER A 50 1.00 4.60 13.40
CA SER A 50 2.09 5.52 13.76
C SER A 50 3.37 5.30 12.92
N LEU A 51 3.46 4.15 12.22
CA LEU A 51 4.63 3.76 11.42
C LEU A 51 4.52 4.18 9.94
N VAL A 52 3.49 4.92 9.56
CA VAL A 52 3.27 5.38 8.18
C VAL A 52 3.14 6.89 8.12
N SER A 53 3.81 7.51 7.15
CA SER A 53 3.73 8.94 6.90
C SER A 53 2.45 9.30 6.15
N ASP A 54 1.76 10.33 6.65
CA ASP A 54 0.57 10.88 6.01
C ASP A 54 0.89 11.42 4.60
N GLY A 55 0.03 11.09 3.64
CA GLY A 55 0.13 11.56 2.25
C GLY A 55 0.80 10.59 1.28
N GLU A 56 1.68 9.70 1.75
CA GLU A 56 2.32 8.69 0.91
C GLU A 56 1.57 7.37 0.90
N VAL A 57 1.10 6.95 2.08
CA VAL A 57 0.40 5.68 2.30
C VAL A 57 -0.93 5.98 2.97
N THR A 58 -2.01 5.49 2.38
CA THR A 58 -3.36 5.50 2.95
C THR A 58 -3.60 4.18 3.67
N ASN A 59 -3.99 4.27 4.94
CA ASN A 59 -4.34 3.10 5.75
C ASN A 59 -5.66 2.45 5.25
N GLY A 60 -5.54 1.30 4.61
CA GLY A 60 -6.64 0.48 4.09
C GLY A 60 -7.36 -0.35 5.16
N GLY A 61 -6.91 -0.30 6.42
CA GLY A 61 -7.46 -1.01 7.56
C GLY A 61 -6.54 -2.11 8.09
N LYS A 62 -6.96 -2.72 9.20
CA LYS A 62 -6.16 -3.70 9.95
C LYS A 62 -5.97 -5.00 9.17
N PRO A 63 -4.72 -5.51 9.01
CA PRO A 63 -4.47 -6.79 8.39
C PRO A 63 -4.86 -7.97 9.30
N ILE A 64 -5.09 -9.13 8.69
CA ILE A 64 -5.37 -10.42 9.31
C ILE A 64 -4.29 -11.40 8.85
N ALA A 65 -3.82 -12.22 9.78
CA ALA A 65 -2.85 -13.28 9.51
C ALA A 65 -3.52 -14.46 8.79
N ILE A 66 -2.98 -14.84 7.64
CA ILE A 66 -3.45 -15.95 6.81
C ILE A 66 -2.29 -16.95 6.65
N PRO A 67 -2.34 -18.11 7.33
CA PRO A 67 -1.34 -19.15 7.18
C PRO A 67 -1.47 -19.86 5.83
N TYR A 68 -0.36 -20.09 5.14
CA TYR A 68 -0.29 -20.81 3.87
C TYR A 68 1.09 -21.42 3.65
N ASN A 69 1.16 -22.73 3.38
CA ASN A 69 2.41 -23.46 3.08
C ASN A 69 3.55 -23.21 4.07
N GLY A 70 3.26 -23.18 5.39
CA GLY A 70 4.26 -22.92 6.43
C GLY A 70 4.69 -21.45 6.58
N SER A 71 4.09 -20.54 5.82
CA SER A 71 4.26 -19.09 5.94
C SER A 71 2.99 -18.41 6.46
N VAL A 72 3.09 -17.15 6.87
CA VAL A 72 1.95 -16.32 7.28
C VAL A 72 1.95 -15.03 6.48
N ALA A 73 0.93 -14.84 5.64
CA ALA A 73 0.69 -13.58 4.95
C ALA A 73 -0.22 -12.69 5.81
N ARG A 74 0.12 -11.40 5.93
CA ARG A 74 -0.75 -10.41 6.60
C ARG A 74 -1.48 -9.60 5.55
N LEU A 75 -2.78 -9.83 5.39
CA LEU A 75 -3.61 -9.31 4.31
C LEU A 75 -4.88 -8.66 4.87
N ASN A 76 -5.56 -7.78 4.14
CA ASN A 76 -6.84 -7.22 4.56
C ASN A 76 -7.95 -7.50 3.55
N PHE A 77 -9.05 -8.10 4.02
CA PHE A 77 -10.21 -8.47 3.21
C PHE A 77 -11.51 -8.15 3.94
N GLY A 78 -12.61 -8.05 3.18
CA GLY A 78 -13.96 -7.90 3.71
C GLY A 78 -14.51 -6.47 3.64
N LEU A 79 -15.69 -6.27 4.25
CA LEU A 79 -16.48 -5.04 4.09
C LEU A 79 -15.72 -3.75 4.47
N ARG A 80 -14.86 -3.81 5.49
CA ARG A 80 -14.05 -2.65 5.91
C ARG A 80 -13.01 -2.29 4.85
N ALA A 81 -12.28 -3.27 4.32
CA ALA A 81 -11.35 -3.07 3.21
C ALA A 81 -12.08 -2.49 1.99
N THR A 82 -13.23 -3.05 1.60
CA THR A 82 -14.03 -2.54 0.48
C THR A 82 -14.47 -1.09 0.69
N ARG A 83 -14.88 -0.72 1.91
CA ARG A 83 -15.25 0.68 2.23
C ARG A 83 -14.07 1.63 2.11
N GLN A 84 -12.88 1.23 2.58
CA GLN A 84 -11.68 2.06 2.48
C GLN A 84 -11.24 2.25 1.03
N VAL A 85 -11.24 1.18 0.23
CA VAL A 85 -10.94 1.25 -1.21
C VAL A 85 -11.91 2.20 -1.94
N ARG A 86 -13.19 2.24 -1.55
CA ARG A 86 -14.18 3.14 -2.17
C ARG A 86 -14.04 4.61 -1.76
N LYS A 87 -13.47 4.87 -0.59
CA LYS A 87 -13.26 6.23 -0.06
C LYS A 87 -11.98 6.85 -0.62
N TRP A 88 -10.98 6.01 -0.86
CA TRP A 88 -9.68 6.35 -1.45
C TRP A 88 -9.83 6.69 -2.93
#